data_AF-A0A849AXV1-F1
#
_entry.id   AF-A0A849AXV1-F1
#
_cell.length_a   1.000
_cell.length_b   1.000
_cell.length_c   1.000
_cell.angle_alpha   90.00
_cell.angle_beta   90.00
_cell.angle_gamma   90.00
#
_symmetry.space_group_name_H-M   'P 1'
#
loop_
_entity.id
_entity.type
_entity.pdbx_description
1 polymer ?
#
loop_
_entity_poly.entity_id
_entity_poly.type
_entity_poly.pdbx_seq_one_letter_code
_entity_poly.pdbx_strand_id
1 'polypeptide(L)'
;MKLPIEKLTKEEINKIFSASIKYHIESFYSTIADYDPNYLYSHWRSIVRSIDEIINIPLELSNKIEVNLFLNLDFNFLDLNNLSKLKIVLSILENKFDKNVAIRFQQLAMMCIAIDSSYQLQGIFSQTGNNLRLNNTKNAIAYLQSRRAYYITTLRLIPKVAKGKKVINYLDTLNFLQYPLDSCLTNITTAYYNLLLNNCLTDFEIDSNGIIAKRNFEYNHLEGFFMEPERLSLIDQMDLRPETIISKEMLPKAHNKIFSFSEVINAMILFEGAFNKYKIQNNIESKELSLLINEIEIYLKGDFHVVIEEDKFTNISIKYKSLKLHITSSEYFDNLNNYSPFQKIDGQFYTTVVLLTRFVYRTLSQSLLKNRTFQIHSGFIFEDKASKILEAKGYTPTSITRINHKEFDLITIKDNKIYNFQCKNNYIDISRVNYDYKKIGRFNQRLCNYYEKALIKEENRESLITSKTGINDIEHFVISRYPVITRNKRIINFTDLDSWNSDS
;
A
#
# COMPACT_ATOMS: atom_id res chain seq x y z
N MET A 1 -15.44 -7.07 20.97
CA MET A 1 -16.89 -6.97 20.69
C MET A 1 -17.36 -8.31 20.12
N LYS A 2 -18.41 -8.95 20.68
CA LYS A 2 -18.94 -10.21 20.13
C LYS A 2 -19.86 -9.90 18.94
N LEU A 3 -19.74 -10.65 17.86
CA LEU A 3 -20.72 -10.61 16.77
C LEU A 3 -21.95 -11.44 17.15
N PRO A 4 -23.15 -11.06 16.72
CA PRO A 4 -24.34 -11.88 16.95
C PRO A 4 -24.27 -13.18 16.15
N ILE A 5 -25.02 -14.20 16.59
CA ILE A 5 -25.10 -15.52 15.95
C ILE A 5 -26.34 -15.53 15.07
N GLU A 6 -26.28 -14.80 13.95
CA GLU A 6 -27.39 -14.68 13.01
C GLU A 6 -26.92 -14.05 11.70
N LYS A 7 -27.84 -14.04 10.73
CA LYS A 7 -27.71 -13.27 9.50
C LYS A 7 -28.03 -11.80 9.78
N LEU A 8 -27.09 -10.92 9.45
CA LEU A 8 -27.20 -9.49 9.72
C LEU A 8 -27.93 -8.75 8.60
N THR A 9 -28.92 -7.93 8.98
CA THR A 9 -29.57 -6.97 8.09
C THR A 9 -28.66 -5.77 7.79
N LYS A 10 -28.99 -5.02 6.73
CA LYS A 10 -28.27 -3.80 6.33
C LYS A 10 -28.12 -2.77 7.45
N GLU A 11 -29.17 -2.56 8.26
CA GLU A 11 -29.15 -1.61 9.36
C GLU A 11 -28.29 -2.10 10.52
N GLU A 12 -28.35 -3.39 10.84
CA GLU A 12 -27.51 -4.02 11.86
C GLU A 12 -26.04 -3.97 11.48
N ILE A 13 -25.68 -4.29 10.23
CA ILE A 13 -24.31 -4.14 9.72
C ILE A 13 -23.81 -2.72 9.95
N ASN A 14 -24.61 -1.70 9.59
CA ASN A 14 -24.23 -0.30 9.79
C ASN A 14 -23.99 0.03 11.26
N LYS A 15 -24.91 -0.38 12.16
CA LYS A 15 -24.83 -0.11 13.59
C LYS A 15 -23.63 -0.80 14.23
N ILE A 16 -23.47 -2.10 13.98
CA ILE A 16 -22.41 -2.95 14.54
C ILE A 16 -21.04 -2.43 14.12
N PHE A 17 -20.79 -2.26 12.82
CA PHE A 17 -19.45 -1.89 12.36
C PHE A 17 -19.09 -0.43 12.67
N SER A 18 -20.07 0.49 12.71
CA SER A 18 -19.80 1.86 13.18
C SER A 18 -19.43 1.89 14.66
N ALA A 19 -20.12 1.11 15.50
CA ALA A 19 -19.77 0.97 16.92
C ALA A 19 -18.42 0.27 17.12
N SER A 20 -18.12 -0.75 16.31
CA SER A 20 -16.84 -1.46 16.31
C SER A 20 -15.66 -0.53 16.00
N ILE A 21 -15.78 0.34 15.00
CA ILE A 21 -14.74 1.34 14.68
C ILE A 21 -14.44 2.21 15.91
N LYS A 22 -15.48 2.79 16.52
CA LYS A 22 -15.32 3.65 17.70
C LYS A 22 -14.64 2.89 18.84
N TYR A 23 -15.14 1.70 19.15
CA TYR A 23 -14.57 0.83 20.20
C TYR A 23 -13.09 0.52 19.97
N HIS A 24 -12.69 0.17 18.74
CA HIS A 24 -11.30 -0.17 18.44
C HIS A 24 -10.37 1.04 18.47
N ILE A 25 -10.82 2.22 18.03
CA ILE A 25 -10.03 3.46 18.18
C ILE A 25 -9.82 3.77 19.66
N GLU A 26 -10.90 3.77 20.46
CA GLU A 26 -10.83 4.05 21.89
C GLU A 26 -9.96 3.04 22.64
N SER A 27 -10.06 1.74 22.28
CA SER A 27 -9.25 0.68 22.88
C SER A 27 -7.77 0.79 22.52
N PHE A 28 -7.46 1.18 21.28
CA PHE A 28 -6.08 1.44 20.87
C PHE A 28 -5.50 2.64 21.62
N TYR A 29 -6.27 3.73 21.75
CA TYR A 29 -5.83 4.94 22.45
C TYR A 29 -5.61 4.69 23.94
N SER A 30 -6.54 3.99 24.59
CA SER A 30 -6.39 3.64 26.00
C SER A 30 -5.17 2.75 26.26
N THR A 31 -4.83 1.86 25.32
CA THR A 31 -3.65 0.99 25.44
C THR A 31 -2.34 1.78 25.52
N ILE A 32 -2.19 2.87 24.76
CA ILE A 32 -0.94 3.65 24.70
C ILE A 32 -0.95 4.90 25.60
N ALA A 33 -2.12 5.36 26.08
CA ALA A 33 -2.26 6.63 26.81
C ALA A 33 -1.38 6.72 28.07
N ASP A 34 -1.23 5.62 28.82
CA ASP A 34 -0.53 5.59 30.11
C ASP A 34 1.01 5.58 29.99
N TYR A 35 1.55 5.49 28.77
CA TYR A 35 2.98 5.37 28.56
C TYR A 35 3.65 6.73 28.37
N ASP A 36 4.92 6.79 28.73
CA ASP A 36 5.77 7.95 28.46
C ASP A 36 5.95 8.11 26.93
N PRO A 37 5.58 9.27 26.36
CA PRO A 37 5.60 9.46 24.91
C PRO A 37 7.01 9.40 24.34
N ASN A 38 8.00 9.97 25.02
CA ASN A 38 9.38 10.06 24.53
C ASN A 38 10.01 8.68 24.43
N TYR A 39 9.83 7.88 25.49
CA TYR A 39 10.38 6.55 25.58
C TYR A 39 9.70 5.59 24.60
N LEU A 40 8.36 5.55 24.59
CA LEU A 40 7.60 4.68 23.69
C LEU A 40 7.86 5.04 22.22
N TYR A 41 7.91 6.34 21.88
CA TYR A 41 8.20 6.78 20.52
C TYR A 41 9.62 6.40 20.09
N SER A 42 10.61 6.59 20.96
CA SER A 42 12.00 6.24 20.67
C SER A 42 12.16 4.75 20.35
N HIS A 43 11.59 3.88 21.20
CA HIS A 43 11.60 2.43 20.99
C HIS A 43 10.85 2.04 19.73
N TRP A 44 9.64 2.57 19.54
CA TRP A 44 8.83 2.24 18.37
C TRP A 44 9.46 2.69 17.06
N ARG A 45 10.07 3.88 17.03
CA ARG A 45 10.83 4.38 15.87
C ARG A 45 11.99 3.44 15.51
N SER A 46 12.70 2.94 16.52
CA SER A 46 13.78 1.96 16.32
C SER A 46 13.24 0.64 15.75
N ILE A 47 12.11 0.14 16.26
CA ILE A 47 11.43 -1.06 15.70
C ILE A 47 10.97 -0.84 14.27
N VAL A 48 10.33 0.29 13.95
CA VAL A 48 9.91 0.62 12.58
C VAL A 48 11.10 0.63 11.63
N ARG A 49 12.25 1.17 12.07
CA ARG A 49 13.50 1.07 11.30
C ARG A 49 13.92 -0.39 11.08
N SER A 50 13.95 -1.21 12.12
CA SER A 50 14.30 -2.63 11.97
C SER A 50 13.37 -3.36 11.01
N ILE A 51 12.08 -3.02 11.02
CA ILE A 51 11.07 -3.54 10.09
C ILE A 51 11.35 -3.10 8.65
N ASP A 52 11.66 -1.83 8.43
CA ASP A 52 12.05 -1.35 7.10
C ASP A 52 13.35 -2.04 6.62
N GLU A 53 14.32 -2.25 7.52
CA GLU A 53 15.58 -2.93 7.20
C GLU A 53 15.36 -4.40 6.82
N ILE A 54 14.65 -5.21 7.64
CA ILE A 54 14.42 -6.64 7.33
C ILE A 54 13.72 -6.84 5.98
N ILE A 55 12.79 -5.95 5.62
CA ILE A 55 12.08 -5.98 4.32
C ILE A 55 13.05 -5.74 3.16
N ASN A 56 14.04 -4.86 3.32
CA ASN A 56 14.93 -4.42 2.24
C ASN A 56 16.26 -5.20 2.17
N ILE A 57 16.70 -5.85 3.24
CA ILE A 57 17.93 -6.68 3.24
C ILE A 57 18.02 -7.62 2.01
N PRO A 58 16.98 -8.38 1.61
CA PRO A 58 17.07 -9.28 0.47
C PRO A 58 17.41 -8.58 -0.86
N LEU A 59 17.02 -7.32 -1.02
CA LEU A 59 17.30 -6.51 -2.21
C LEU A 59 18.75 -6.02 -2.24
N GLU A 60 19.39 -5.95 -1.08
CA GLU A 60 20.73 -5.41 -0.91
C GLU A 60 21.80 -6.50 -0.82
N LEU A 61 21.45 -7.78 -0.61
CA LEU A 61 22.40 -8.90 -0.52
C LEU A 61 23.09 -9.21 -1.86
N SER A 62 24.30 -9.78 -1.81
CA SER A 62 25.20 -9.80 -2.98
C SER A 62 24.84 -10.87 -4.01
N ASN A 63 24.22 -11.97 -3.57
CA ASN A 63 23.95 -13.13 -4.40
C ASN A 63 22.73 -13.91 -3.91
N LYS A 64 22.22 -14.79 -4.78
CA LYS A 64 21.03 -15.61 -4.51
C LYS A 64 21.21 -16.58 -3.33
N ILE A 65 22.44 -17.00 -3.01
CA ILE A 65 22.70 -17.94 -1.92
C ILE A 65 22.49 -17.23 -0.57
N GLU A 66 23.08 -16.04 -0.40
CA GLU A 66 22.86 -15.19 0.78
C GLU A 66 21.38 -14.86 0.95
N VAL A 67 20.70 -14.48 -0.13
CA VAL A 67 19.25 -14.18 -0.12
C VAL A 67 18.45 -15.40 0.34
N ASN A 68 18.72 -16.58 -0.22
CA ASN A 68 18.01 -17.80 0.16
C ASN A 68 18.31 -18.21 1.61
N LEU A 69 19.55 -18.05 2.08
CA LEU A 69 19.92 -18.34 3.46
C LEU A 69 19.18 -17.41 4.43
N PHE A 70 19.15 -16.11 4.12
CA PHE A 70 18.45 -15.10 4.91
C PHE A 70 16.95 -15.37 4.95
N LEU A 71 16.29 -15.51 3.79
CA LEU A 71 14.85 -15.68 3.70
C LEU A 71 14.35 -16.97 4.37
N ASN A 72 15.15 -18.04 4.34
CA ASN A 72 14.79 -19.33 4.94
C ASN A 72 15.29 -19.51 6.38
N LEU A 73 15.84 -18.45 7.01
CA LEU A 73 16.22 -18.52 8.41
C LEU A 73 14.97 -18.63 9.29
N ASP A 74 14.87 -19.77 9.99
CA ASP A 74 13.87 -20.05 11.01
C ASP A 74 14.25 -19.35 12.33
N PHE A 75 13.27 -18.77 13.00
CA PHE A 75 13.44 -18.02 14.25
C PHE A 75 13.33 -18.88 15.51
N ASN A 76 13.15 -20.20 15.38
CA ASN A 76 13.31 -21.14 16.47
C ASN A 76 14.80 -21.30 16.82
N PHE A 77 15.30 -20.35 17.60
CA PHE A 77 16.69 -20.32 18.07
C PHE A 77 16.98 -21.30 19.21
N LEU A 78 16.01 -22.11 19.64
CA LEU A 78 16.26 -23.25 20.53
C LEU A 78 16.83 -24.46 19.77
N ASP A 79 16.64 -24.51 18.45
CA ASP A 79 17.26 -25.53 17.60
C ASP A 79 18.73 -25.18 17.31
N LEU A 80 19.64 -26.06 17.72
CA LEU A 80 21.09 -25.93 17.51
C LEU A 80 21.46 -25.80 16.01
N ASN A 81 20.70 -26.45 15.12
CA ASN A 81 20.92 -26.34 13.67
C ASN A 81 20.60 -24.92 13.17
N ASN A 82 19.56 -24.29 13.73
CA ASN A 82 19.18 -22.93 13.40
C ASN A 82 20.13 -21.89 14.01
N LEU A 83 20.69 -22.15 15.21
CA LEU A 83 21.70 -21.26 15.80
C LEU A 83 22.93 -21.11 14.91
N SER A 84 23.37 -22.19 14.26
CA SER A 84 24.49 -22.13 13.32
C SER A 84 24.15 -21.25 12.10
N LYS A 85 22.94 -21.41 11.55
CA LYS A 85 22.45 -20.56 10.45
C LYS A 85 22.31 -19.09 10.86
N LEU A 86 21.78 -18.82 12.04
CA LEU A 86 21.67 -17.48 12.60
C LEU A 86 23.04 -16.81 12.68
N LYS A 87 24.06 -17.50 13.22
CA LYS A 87 25.44 -16.95 13.29
C LYS A 87 25.98 -16.58 11.92
N ILE A 88 25.74 -17.42 10.90
CA ILE A 88 26.17 -17.14 9.53
C ILE A 88 25.44 -15.90 8.99
N VAL A 89 24.11 -15.84 9.14
CA VAL A 89 23.30 -14.68 8.71
C VAL A 89 23.76 -13.40 9.40
N LEU A 90 23.95 -13.43 10.72
CA LEU A 90 24.46 -12.27 11.46
C LEU A 90 25.81 -11.84 10.93
N SER A 91 26.76 -12.76 10.72
CA SER A 91 28.07 -12.43 10.15
C SER A 91 27.97 -11.80 8.76
N ILE A 92 27.07 -12.28 7.89
CA ILE A 92 26.81 -11.67 6.58
C ILE A 92 26.33 -10.22 6.76
N LEU A 93 25.37 -9.98 7.65
CA LEU A 93 24.82 -8.64 7.90
C LEU A 93 25.86 -7.71 8.53
N GLU A 94 26.67 -8.19 9.48
CA GLU A 94 27.73 -7.41 10.13
C GLU A 94 28.79 -6.98 9.12
N ASN A 95 29.27 -7.92 8.31
CA ASN A 95 30.30 -7.66 7.30
C ASN A 95 29.80 -6.72 6.21
N LYS A 96 28.52 -6.81 5.86
CA LYS A 96 27.95 -6.02 4.75
C LYS A 96 27.45 -4.65 5.19
N PHE A 97 26.72 -4.55 6.30
CA PHE A 97 25.97 -3.35 6.64
C PHE A 97 26.33 -2.70 7.97
N ASP A 98 27.22 -3.31 8.77
CA ASP A 98 27.56 -3.00 10.16
C ASP A 98 26.91 -3.89 11.23
N LYS A 99 27.54 -3.86 12.41
CA LYS A 99 27.13 -4.60 13.60
C LYS A 99 25.74 -4.21 14.11
N ASN A 100 25.36 -2.95 13.98
CA ASN A 100 24.10 -2.47 14.52
C ASN A 100 22.90 -2.99 13.70
N VAL A 101 23.06 -3.18 12.38
CA VAL A 101 22.06 -3.82 11.54
C VAL A 101 21.83 -5.27 11.97
N ALA A 102 22.91 -6.03 12.20
CA ALA A 102 22.79 -7.41 12.67
C ALA A 102 22.10 -7.50 14.05
N ILE A 103 22.46 -6.62 14.99
CA ILE A 103 21.81 -6.54 16.31
C ILE A 103 20.31 -6.26 16.18
N ARG A 104 19.93 -5.26 15.38
CA ARG A 104 18.51 -4.91 15.17
C ARG A 104 17.73 -6.06 14.52
N PHE A 105 18.34 -6.73 13.54
CA PHE A 105 17.75 -7.92 12.94
C PHE A 105 17.52 -9.03 13.97
N GLN A 106 18.53 -9.36 14.78
CA GLN A 106 18.43 -10.39 15.81
C GLN A 106 17.32 -10.06 16.83
N GLN A 107 17.29 -8.82 17.32
CA GLN A 107 16.30 -8.36 18.29
C GLN A 107 14.89 -8.43 17.70
N LEU A 108 14.70 -8.01 16.45
CA LEU A 108 13.42 -8.10 15.76
C LEU A 108 12.99 -9.56 15.58
N ALA A 109 13.90 -10.45 15.15
CA ALA A 109 13.61 -11.87 15.01
C ALA A 109 13.17 -12.53 16.33
N MET A 110 13.80 -12.15 17.45
CA MET A 110 13.40 -12.58 18.79
C MET A 110 11.98 -12.11 19.17
N MET A 111 11.63 -10.86 18.85
CA MET A 111 10.26 -10.37 19.07
C MET A 111 9.24 -11.10 18.17
N CYS A 112 9.58 -11.34 16.90
CA CYS A 112 8.73 -12.07 15.97
C CYS A 112 8.39 -13.48 16.47
N ILE A 113 9.38 -14.26 16.91
CA ILE A 113 9.12 -15.63 17.41
C ILE A 113 8.31 -15.64 18.72
N ALA A 114 8.48 -14.62 19.58
CA ALA A 114 7.67 -14.48 20.79
C ALA A 114 6.18 -14.23 20.45
N ILE A 115 5.91 -13.37 19.45
CA ILE A 115 4.55 -13.14 18.95
C ILE A 115 3.99 -14.39 18.28
N ASP A 116 4.78 -15.05 17.41
CA ASP A 116 4.36 -16.29 16.73
C ASP A 116 3.92 -17.36 17.74
N SER A 117 4.72 -17.57 18.79
CA SER A 117 4.43 -18.53 19.84
C SER A 117 3.13 -18.18 20.59
N SER A 118 2.94 -16.90 20.94
CA SER A 118 1.72 -16.42 21.58
C SER A 118 0.48 -16.62 20.70
N TYR A 119 0.59 -16.29 19.41
CA TYR A 119 -0.48 -16.41 18.43
C TYR A 119 -0.84 -17.85 18.14
N GLN A 120 0.15 -18.74 18.09
CA GLN A 120 -0.06 -20.18 17.97
C GLN A 120 -0.82 -20.74 19.16
N LEU A 121 -0.46 -20.37 20.40
CA LEU A 121 -1.16 -20.81 21.62
C LEU A 121 -2.62 -20.33 21.66
N GLN A 122 -2.90 -19.16 21.09
CA GLN A 122 -4.26 -18.61 20.99
C GLN A 122 -5.04 -19.10 19.75
N GLY A 123 -4.43 -19.94 18.90
CA GLY A 123 -5.07 -20.48 17.71
C GLY A 123 -5.30 -19.46 16.58
N ILE A 124 -4.63 -18.29 16.59
CA ILE A 124 -4.84 -17.21 15.61
C ILE A 124 -4.55 -17.67 14.17
N PHE A 125 -3.53 -18.51 13.98
CA PHE A 125 -3.14 -19.00 12.65
C PHE A 125 -4.12 -20.02 12.06
N SER A 126 -4.98 -20.63 12.87
CA SER A 126 -6.07 -21.48 12.36
C SER A 126 -7.08 -20.69 11.53
N GLN A 127 -7.18 -19.37 11.77
CA GLN A 127 -8.10 -18.47 11.09
C GLN A 127 -7.43 -17.64 9.99
N THR A 128 -6.15 -17.29 10.16
CA THR A 128 -5.41 -16.39 9.26
C THR A 128 -4.52 -17.11 8.25
N GLY A 129 -4.32 -18.42 8.41
CA GLY A 129 -3.45 -19.24 7.56
C GLY A 129 -1.96 -19.18 7.95
N ASN A 130 -1.18 -20.15 7.46
CA ASN A 130 0.23 -20.32 7.85
C ASN A 130 1.20 -19.37 7.12
N ASN A 131 0.78 -18.70 6.05
CA ASN A 131 1.64 -17.85 5.22
C ASN A 131 1.94 -16.48 5.87
N LEU A 132 1.26 -16.15 6.98
CA LEU A 132 1.44 -14.92 7.76
C LEU A 132 1.99 -15.20 9.16
N ARG A 133 2.72 -16.32 9.32
CA ARG A 133 3.43 -16.61 10.56
C ARG A 133 4.65 -15.71 10.75
N LEU A 134 5.11 -15.57 11.98
CA LEU A 134 6.30 -14.81 12.35
C LEU A 134 7.45 -15.74 12.72
N ASN A 135 7.44 -16.97 12.19
CA ASN A 135 8.34 -18.06 12.56
C ASN A 135 9.64 -18.13 11.74
N ASN A 136 9.71 -17.43 10.60
CA ASN A 136 10.91 -17.35 9.77
C ASN A 136 10.96 -16.00 9.07
N THR A 137 12.11 -15.68 8.48
CA THR A 137 12.36 -14.39 7.83
C THR A 137 11.39 -14.09 6.70
N LYS A 138 11.15 -15.03 5.78
CA LYS A 138 10.24 -14.82 4.63
C LYS A 138 8.81 -14.50 5.07
N ASN A 139 8.26 -15.29 5.98
CA ASN A 139 6.90 -15.08 6.47
C ASN A 139 6.81 -13.81 7.34
N ALA A 140 7.85 -13.52 8.12
CA ALA A 140 7.93 -12.28 8.88
C ALA A 140 7.96 -11.04 7.99
N ILE A 141 8.70 -11.05 6.88
CA ILE A 141 8.68 -9.97 5.89
C ILE A 141 7.25 -9.78 5.35
N ALA A 142 6.58 -10.85 4.92
CA ALA A 142 5.21 -10.76 4.41
C ALA A 142 4.24 -10.20 5.46
N TYR A 143 4.34 -10.68 6.71
CA TYR A 143 3.53 -10.21 7.82
C TYR A 143 3.83 -8.75 8.19
N LEU A 144 5.08 -8.32 8.26
CA LEU A 144 5.46 -6.95 8.66
C LEU A 144 5.28 -5.93 7.52
N GLN A 145 5.33 -6.38 6.27
CA GLN A 145 5.00 -5.55 5.12
C GLN A 145 3.48 -5.33 5.04
N SER A 146 2.71 -6.39 5.31
CA SER A 146 1.36 -6.22 5.81
C SER A 146 1.37 -5.44 7.12
N ARG A 147 0.36 -4.73 7.59
CA ARG A 147 0.50 -3.81 8.75
C ARG A 147 1.52 -2.65 8.65
N ARG A 148 2.36 -2.50 7.63
CA ARG A 148 3.32 -1.36 7.55
C ARG A 148 2.65 0.01 7.68
N ALA A 149 1.46 0.18 7.10
CA ALA A 149 0.65 1.39 7.28
C ALA A 149 0.28 1.64 8.75
N TYR A 150 -0.09 0.59 9.48
CA TYR A 150 -0.42 0.67 10.91
C TYR A 150 0.81 0.97 11.76
N TYR A 151 1.99 0.46 11.40
CA TYR A 151 3.23 0.79 12.11
C TYR A 151 3.56 2.28 12.04
N ILE A 152 3.45 2.88 10.85
CA ILE A 152 3.64 4.32 10.65
C ILE A 152 2.52 5.13 11.32
N THR A 153 1.28 4.63 11.29
CA THR A 153 0.15 5.29 11.96
C THR A 153 0.38 5.36 13.46
N THR A 154 0.78 4.26 14.08
CA THR A 154 1.16 4.21 15.51
C THR A 154 2.33 5.13 15.82
N LEU A 155 3.36 5.16 14.96
CA LEU A 155 4.48 6.09 15.11
C LEU A 155 4.04 7.55 15.18
N ARG A 156 3.03 7.94 14.39
CA ARG A 156 2.48 9.30 14.39
C ARG A 156 1.54 9.59 15.55
N LEU A 157 0.86 8.57 16.07
CA LEU A 157 -0.12 8.70 17.15
C LEU A 157 0.51 8.70 18.54
N ILE A 158 1.61 7.97 18.76
CA ILE A 158 2.28 7.92 20.08
C ILE A 158 2.52 9.32 20.66
N PRO A 159 3.15 10.29 19.95
CA PRO A 159 3.41 11.62 20.52
C PRO A 159 2.15 12.44 20.82
N LYS A 160 0.99 12.03 20.30
CA LYS A 160 -0.28 12.76 20.40
C LYS A 160 -1.21 12.18 21.45
N VAL A 161 -1.12 10.86 21.68
CA VAL A 161 -2.02 10.09 22.53
C VAL A 161 -1.34 9.69 23.84
N ALA A 162 -0.07 9.28 23.82
CA ALA A 162 0.66 8.89 25.02
C ALA A 162 0.97 10.12 25.88
N LYS A 163 0.56 10.11 27.15
CA LYS A 163 0.70 11.22 28.11
C LYS A 163 1.06 10.76 29.52
N GLY A 164 1.35 9.48 29.69
CA GLY A 164 1.59 8.90 31.00
C GLY A 164 3.08 8.81 31.34
N LYS A 165 3.41 7.85 32.20
CA LYS A 165 4.76 7.67 32.76
C LYS A 165 5.24 6.23 32.70
N LYS A 166 4.41 5.29 32.21
CA LYS A 166 4.80 3.89 32.09
C LYS A 166 5.86 3.76 31.01
N VAL A 167 6.84 2.90 31.27
CA VAL A 167 7.99 2.65 30.42
C VAL A 167 7.95 1.16 30.05
N ILE A 168 8.25 0.84 28.79
CA ILE A 168 8.28 -0.54 28.29
C ILE A 168 9.65 -0.90 27.77
N ASN A 169 10.21 -2.05 28.19
CA ASN A 169 11.49 -2.51 27.67
C ASN A 169 11.48 -2.57 26.13
N TYR A 170 12.59 -2.21 25.50
CA TYR A 170 12.74 -2.24 24.05
C TYR A 170 12.36 -3.61 23.47
N LEU A 171 12.81 -4.71 24.09
CA LEU A 171 12.53 -6.07 23.61
C LEU A 171 11.07 -6.49 23.76
N ASP A 172 10.28 -5.82 24.59
CA ASP A 172 8.86 -6.09 24.77
C ASP A 172 7.98 -5.17 23.89
N THR A 173 8.56 -4.13 23.30
CA THR A 173 7.80 -3.05 22.67
C THR A 173 7.01 -3.54 21.46
N LEU A 174 7.58 -4.39 20.59
CA LEU A 174 6.82 -4.95 19.47
C LEU A 174 5.74 -5.93 19.96
N ASN A 175 6.05 -6.78 20.94
CA ASN A 175 5.09 -7.73 21.50
C ASN A 175 3.87 -7.01 22.10
N PHE A 176 4.11 -5.91 22.80
CA PHE A 176 3.08 -5.05 23.37
C PHE A 176 2.23 -4.36 22.32
N LEU A 177 2.83 -3.76 21.28
CA LEU A 177 2.09 -3.00 20.27
C LEU A 177 1.48 -3.89 19.18
N GLN A 178 2.02 -5.08 18.89
CA GLN A 178 1.50 -5.92 17.81
C GLN A 178 0.08 -6.42 18.08
N TYR A 179 -0.23 -6.81 19.32
CA TYR A 179 -1.57 -7.24 19.70
C TYR A 179 -2.65 -6.16 19.48
N PRO A 180 -2.53 -4.91 19.99
CA PRO A 180 -3.51 -3.86 19.72
C PRO A 180 -3.52 -3.44 18.24
N LEU A 181 -2.41 -3.55 17.50
CA LEU A 181 -2.41 -3.33 16.05
C LEU A 181 -3.31 -4.33 15.30
N ASP A 182 -3.19 -5.62 15.59
CA ASP A 182 -4.02 -6.65 14.95
C ASP A 182 -5.45 -6.64 15.49
N SER A 183 -5.63 -6.56 16.81
CA SER A 183 -6.96 -6.63 17.45
C SER A 183 -7.77 -5.34 17.34
N CYS A 184 -7.15 -4.19 17.08
CA CYS A 184 -7.85 -2.91 16.89
C CYS A 184 -7.69 -2.37 15.48
N LEU A 185 -6.48 -2.04 15.03
CA LEU A 185 -6.30 -1.26 13.79
C LEU A 185 -6.71 -2.04 12.53
N THR A 186 -6.38 -3.33 12.46
CA THR A 186 -6.83 -4.21 11.36
C THR A 186 -8.36 -4.38 11.36
N ASN A 187 -8.97 -4.43 12.55
CA ASN A 187 -10.42 -4.55 12.70
C ASN A 187 -11.17 -3.28 12.31
N ILE A 188 -10.58 -2.08 12.52
CA ILE A 188 -11.12 -0.83 12.01
C ILE A 188 -11.22 -0.89 10.48
N THR A 189 -10.14 -1.25 9.80
CA THR A 189 -10.12 -1.38 8.34
C THR A 189 -11.14 -2.41 7.84
N THR A 190 -11.22 -3.55 8.52
CA THR A 190 -12.23 -4.60 8.21
C THR A 190 -13.65 -4.08 8.35
N ALA A 191 -13.95 -3.36 9.43
CA ALA A 191 -15.26 -2.76 9.67
C ALA A 191 -15.62 -1.74 8.59
N TYR A 192 -14.67 -0.89 8.17
CA TYR A 192 -14.88 0.06 7.08
C TYR A 192 -15.20 -0.61 5.75
N TYR A 193 -14.55 -1.74 5.44
CA TYR A 193 -14.85 -2.47 4.22
C TYR A 193 -16.23 -3.13 4.27
N ASN A 194 -16.65 -3.68 5.40
CA ASN A 194 -18.01 -4.20 5.55
C ASN A 194 -19.05 -3.09 5.37
N LEU A 195 -18.80 -1.91 5.94
CA LEU A 195 -19.65 -0.73 5.74
C LEU A 195 -19.67 -0.28 4.27
N LEU A 196 -18.51 -0.27 3.60
CA LEU A 196 -18.43 0.08 2.18
C LEU A 196 -19.23 -0.90 1.32
N LEU A 197 -19.04 -2.22 1.50
CA LEU A 197 -19.78 -3.26 0.79
C LEU A 197 -21.29 -3.11 0.98
N ASN A 198 -21.73 -2.88 2.23
CA ASN A 198 -23.14 -2.64 2.58
C ASN A 198 -23.73 -1.38 1.93
N ASN A 199 -22.89 -0.39 1.62
CA ASN A 199 -23.31 0.83 0.92
C ASN A 199 -23.27 0.69 -0.60
N CYS A 200 -22.40 -0.17 -1.13
CA CYS A 200 -22.27 -0.40 -2.57
C CYS A 200 -23.30 -1.38 -3.11
N LEU A 201 -23.63 -2.43 -2.35
CA LEU A 201 -24.49 -3.52 -2.77
C LEU A 201 -25.81 -3.50 -1.99
N THR A 202 -26.92 -3.74 -2.68
CA THR A 202 -28.25 -3.78 -2.06
C THR A 202 -28.53 -5.10 -1.36
N ASP A 203 -27.88 -6.17 -1.81
CA ASP A 203 -28.02 -7.56 -1.38
C ASP A 203 -26.84 -8.03 -0.52
N PHE A 204 -26.04 -7.11 0.01
CA PHE A 204 -24.90 -7.49 0.85
C PHE A 204 -25.36 -8.04 2.19
N GLU A 205 -24.84 -9.22 2.54
CA GLU A 205 -25.23 -9.95 3.74
C GLU A 205 -24.00 -10.52 4.42
N ILE A 206 -24.08 -10.57 5.76
CA ILE A 206 -23.08 -11.19 6.61
C ILE A 206 -23.77 -12.26 7.45
N ASP A 207 -23.28 -13.48 7.36
CA ASP A 207 -23.67 -14.61 8.20
C ASP A 207 -22.60 -14.81 9.28
N SER A 208 -22.98 -14.66 10.54
CA SER A 208 -22.05 -14.74 11.67
C SER A 208 -22.40 -15.90 12.58
N ASN A 209 -21.39 -16.70 12.94
CA ASN A 209 -21.52 -17.73 13.98
C ASN A 209 -21.01 -17.25 15.36
N GLY A 210 -20.82 -15.93 15.52
CA GLY A 210 -20.28 -15.30 16.72
C GLY A 210 -18.74 -15.27 16.80
N ILE A 211 -18.06 -16.02 15.93
CA ILE A 211 -16.59 -16.06 15.83
C ILE A 211 -16.15 -15.59 14.44
N ILE A 212 -16.79 -16.10 13.40
CA ILE A 212 -16.49 -15.86 11.99
C ILE A 212 -17.69 -15.15 11.37
N ALA A 213 -17.41 -14.08 10.63
CA ALA A 213 -18.37 -13.36 9.79
C ALA A 213 -18.11 -13.71 8.32
N LYS A 214 -18.97 -14.55 7.74
CA LYS A 214 -18.92 -14.89 6.31
C LYS A 214 -19.70 -13.85 5.52
N ARG A 215 -19.07 -13.32 4.48
CA ARG A 215 -19.67 -12.33 3.57
C ARG A 215 -20.17 -13.04 2.33
N ASN A 216 -21.31 -12.62 1.78
CA ASN A 216 -21.81 -13.13 0.50
C ASN A 216 -21.17 -12.43 -0.72
N PHE A 217 -20.17 -11.58 -0.49
CA PHE A 217 -19.40 -10.90 -1.51
C PHE A 217 -18.02 -10.51 -0.96
N GLU A 218 -17.00 -10.70 -1.77
CA GLU A 218 -15.63 -10.25 -1.53
C GLU A 218 -15.11 -9.56 -2.80
N TYR A 219 -14.14 -8.66 -2.66
CA TYR A 219 -13.45 -8.04 -3.79
C TYR A 219 -11.99 -7.85 -3.46
N ASN A 220 -11.15 -7.91 -4.49
CA ASN A 220 -9.72 -7.65 -4.36
C ASN A 220 -9.43 -6.15 -4.51
N HIS A 221 -8.47 -5.66 -3.73
CA HIS A 221 -8.00 -4.28 -3.84
C HIS A 221 -6.99 -4.11 -4.98
N LEU A 222 -6.86 -2.89 -5.51
CA LEU A 222 -6.07 -2.58 -6.71
C LEU A 222 -4.63 -3.09 -6.62
N GLU A 223 -4.04 -2.74 -5.49
CA GLU A 223 -2.80 -3.30 -5.06
C GLU A 223 -3.14 -4.17 -3.85
N GLY A 224 -2.24 -5.10 -3.50
CA GLY A 224 -2.32 -5.72 -2.19
C GLY A 224 -2.55 -4.63 -1.13
N PHE A 225 -3.17 -4.99 0.00
CA PHE A 225 -3.15 -4.12 1.17
C PHE A 225 -1.70 -3.54 1.29
N PHE A 226 -1.52 -2.33 1.81
CA PHE A 226 -0.18 -1.72 2.03
C PHE A 226 0.48 -1.01 0.84
N MET A 227 0.01 -1.19 -0.39
CA MET A 227 0.47 -0.41 -1.54
C MET A 227 -0.57 0.64 -1.92
N GLU A 228 -0.10 1.87 -2.12
CA GLU A 228 -0.98 2.97 -2.51
C GLU A 228 -1.36 2.83 -3.98
N PRO A 229 -2.65 2.95 -4.33
CA PRO A 229 -3.04 2.79 -5.71
C PRO A 229 -2.58 3.99 -6.53
N GLU A 230 -1.78 3.70 -7.55
CA GLU A 230 -1.24 4.70 -8.48
C GLU A 230 -1.92 4.60 -9.83
N ARG A 231 -2.20 5.76 -10.45
CA ARG A 231 -2.82 5.81 -11.78
C ARG A 231 -1.92 5.16 -12.83
N LEU A 232 -0.63 5.35 -12.64
CA LEU A 232 0.46 4.75 -13.37
C LEU A 232 1.66 4.72 -12.43
N SER A 233 2.16 3.52 -12.11
CA SER A 233 3.31 3.39 -11.22
C SER A 233 4.61 3.74 -11.94
N LEU A 234 5.65 4.08 -11.17
CA LEU A 234 6.99 4.30 -11.72
C LEU A 234 7.48 3.06 -12.47
N ILE A 235 7.26 1.87 -11.91
CA ILE A 235 7.63 0.58 -12.52
C ILE A 235 6.90 0.38 -13.84
N ASP A 236 5.58 0.60 -13.86
CA ASP A 236 4.79 0.46 -15.10
C ASP A 236 5.25 1.43 -16.19
N GLN A 237 5.57 2.68 -15.82
CA GLN A 237 6.12 3.66 -16.76
C GLN A 237 7.48 3.20 -17.28
N MET A 238 8.32 2.61 -16.43
CA MET A 238 9.63 2.11 -16.79
C MET A 238 9.57 0.92 -17.75
N ASP A 239 8.68 -0.03 -17.48
CA ASP A 239 8.57 -1.29 -18.21
C ASP A 239 7.80 -1.14 -19.53
N LEU A 240 6.78 -0.26 -19.59
CA LEU A 240 5.86 -0.18 -20.71
C LEU A 240 6.12 0.99 -21.66
N ARG A 241 6.87 2.00 -21.22
CA ARG A 241 7.23 3.16 -22.04
C ARG A 241 8.73 3.53 -21.93
N PRO A 242 9.65 2.56 -22.06
CA PRO A 242 11.10 2.79 -21.94
C PRO A 242 11.61 3.87 -22.91
N GLU A 243 10.99 4.00 -24.08
CA GLU A 243 11.33 4.98 -25.10
C GLU A 243 11.10 6.44 -24.68
N THR A 244 10.28 6.66 -23.64
CA THR A 244 10.00 8.01 -23.12
C THR A 244 10.84 8.39 -21.90
N ILE A 245 11.63 7.46 -21.38
CA ILE A 245 12.45 7.65 -20.18
C ILE A 245 13.72 8.38 -20.56
N ILE A 246 14.07 9.40 -19.79
CA ILE A 246 15.39 10.01 -19.85
C ILE A 246 16.23 9.43 -18.71
N SER A 247 17.28 8.70 -19.07
CA SER A 247 18.28 8.28 -18.08
C SER A 247 18.95 9.52 -17.49
N LYS A 248 18.95 9.59 -16.16
CA LYS A 248 19.61 10.64 -15.40
C LYS A 248 20.67 10.02 -14.52
N GLU A 249 21.75 10.75 -14.30
CA GLU A 249 22.81 10.30 -13.42
C GLU A 249 22.29 10.20 -11.98
N MET A 250 22.48 9.03 -11.39
CA MET A 250 22.06 8.72 -10.02
C MET A 250 23.23 8.98 -9.07
N LEU A 251 22.92 9.51 -7.88
CA LEU A 251 23.93 9.60 -6.82
C LEU A 251 24.33 8.19 -6.37
N PRO A 252 25.62 7.97 -6.04
CA PRO A 252 26.08 6.69 -5.57
C PRO A 252 25.36 6.28 -4.28
N LYS A 253 24.94 5.01 -4.23
CA LYS A 253 24.45 4.39 -3.00
C LYS A 253 25.63 3.89 -2.18
N ALA A 254 25.59 4.10 -0.86
CA ALA A 254 26.57 3.53 0.05
C ALA A 254 26.44 2.00 0.05
N HIS A 255 27.45 1.29 -0.45
CA HIS A 255 27.45 -0.18 -0.59
C HIS A 255 27.33 -0.92 0.75
N ASN A 256 27.66 -0.25 1.85
CA ASN A 256 27.63 -0.79 3.20
C ASN A 256 26.41 -0.34 4.00
N LYS A 257 25.35 0.15 3.35
CA LYS A 257 24.11 0.56 4.02
C LYS A 257 22.90 0.02 3.29
N ILE A 258 21.87 -0.33 4.07
CA ILE A 258 20.55 -0.68 3.51
C ILE A 258 19.86 0.58 2.97
N PHE A 259 19.96 1.67 3.73
CA PHE A 259 19.38 2.98 3.41
C PHE A 259 20.42 4.08 3.50
N SER A 260 20.32 5.07 2.62
CA SER A 260 21.17 6.25 2.54
C SER A 260 20.37 7.47 2.12
N PHE A 261 20.76 8.66 2.55
CA PHE A 261 20.03 9.88 2.21
C PHE A 261 20.02 10.17 0.70
N SER A 262 21.05 9.71 -0.03
CA SER A 262 21.08 9.79 -1.49
C SER A 262 19.91 9.08 -2.16
N GLU A 263 19.27 8.10 -1.50
CA GLU A 263 18.05 7.44 -2.02
C GLU A 263 16.86 8.39 -2.12
N VAL A 264 16.75 9.40 -1.25
CA VAL A 264 15.69 10.42 -1.34
C VAL A 264 15.84 11.23 -2.62
N ILE A 265 17.08 11.65 -2.93
CA ILE A 265 17.41 12.42 -4.13
C ILE A 265 17.26 11.53 -5.37
N ASN A 266 17.76 10.30 -5.31
CA ASN A 266 17.63 9.29 -6.36
C ASN A 266 16.17 8.98 -6.70
N ALA A 267 15.27 8.96 -5.71
CA ALA A 267 13.84 8.83 -5.96
C ALA A 267 13.29 10.02 -6.77
N MET A 268 13.73 11.25 -6.49
CA MET A 268 13.36 12.42 -7.30
C MET A 268 13.92 12.31 -8.72
N ILE A 269 15.19 11.95 -8.87
CA ILE A 269 15.87 11.78 -10.17
C ILE A 269 15.14 10.73 -11.02
N LEU A 270 14.77 9.59 -10.44
CA LEU A 270 14.00 8.54 -11.12
C LEU A 270 12.65 9.05 -11.60
N PHE A 271 11.91 9.78 -10.77
CA PHE A 271 10.64 10.38 -11.16
C PHE A 271 10.80 11.39 -12.30
N GLU A 272 11.81 12.26 -12.19
CA GLU A 272 12.07 13.25 -13.22
C GLU A 272 12.45 12.61 -14.55
N GLY A 273 13.24 11.53 -14.54
CA GLY A 273 13.62 10.77 -15.72
C GLY A 273 12.43 10.04 -16.35
N ALA A 274 11.70 9.26 -15.55
CA ALA A 274 10.58 8.43 -16.00
C ALA A 274 9.39 9.27 -16.49
N PHE A 275 9.15 10.44 -15.89
CA PHE A 275 8.02 11.32 -16.21
C PHE A 275 8.45 12.63 -16.90
N ASN A 276 9.66 12.68 -17.48
CA ASN A 276 10.20 13.88 -18.14
C ASN A 276 9.26 14.45 -19.21
N LYS A 277 8.56 13.58 -19.96
CA LYS A 277 7.57 13.96 -20.99
C LYS A 277 6.51 14.94 -20.45
N TYR A 278 6.19 14.85 -19.16
CA TYR A 278 5.17 15.65 -18.50
C TYR A 278 5.73 16.89 -17.80
N LYS A 279 7.04 17.13 -17.92
CA LYS A 279 7.77 18.25 -17.30
C LYS A 279 7.54 18.32 -15.79
N ILE A 280 7.57 17.16 -15.10
CA ILE A 280 7.29 17.06 -13.65
C ILE A 280 8.19 17.98 -12.82
N GLN A 281 9.45 18.18 -13.24
CA GLN A 281 10.41 19.09 -12.63
C GLN A 281 9.96 20.56 -12.61
N ASN A 282 9.02 20.94 -13.47
CA ASN A 282 8.49 22.30 -13.52
C ASN A 282 7.36 22.52 -12.51
N ASN A 283 6.80 21.46 -11.92
CA ASN A 283 5.76 21.55 -10.90
C ASN A 283 6.32 22.24 -9.64
N ILE A 284 5.49 23.06 -8.99
CA ILE A 284 5.87 23.76 -7.76
C ILE A 284 6.30 22.78 -6.67
N GLU A 285 5.59 21.65 -6.54
CA GLU A 285 5.92 20.62 -5.57
C GLU A 285 7.29 20.00 -5.80
N SER A 286 7.66 19.75 -7.08
CA SER A 286 8.98 19.19 -7.42
C SER A 286 10.09 20.17 -7.04
N LYS A 287 9.91 21.45 -7.34
CA LYS A 287 10.89 22.50 -7.01
C LYS A 287 11.04 22.69 -5.51
N GLU A 288 9.93 22.78 -4.79
CA GLU A 288 9.94 22.90 -3.33
C GLU A 288 10.54 21.66 -2.66
N LEU A 289 10.31 20.45 -3.21
CA LEU A 289 10.97 19.23 -2.72
C LEU A 289 12.48 19.34 -2.87
N SER A 290 12.99 19.71 -4.04
CA SER A 290 14.45 19.79 -4.26
C SER A 290 15.10 20.78 -3.30
N LEU A 291 14.48 21.94 -3.10
CA LEU A 291 14.96 22.95 -2.15
C LEU A 291 14.87 22.48 -0.70
N LEU A 292 13.77 21.84 -0.32
CA LEU A 292 13.59 21.27 1.02
C LEU A 292 14.67 20.23 1.32
N ILE A 293 14.90 19.27 0.42
CA ILE A 293 15.88 18.19 0.63
C ILE A 293 17.28 18.75 0.84
N ASN A 294 17.69 19.76 0.05
CA ASN A 294 18.96 20.46 0.23
C ASN A 294 19.02 21.21 1.58
N GLU A 295 17.93 21.88 1.98
CA GLU A 295 17.90 22.63 3.24
C GLU A 295 17.93 21.73 4.48
N ILE A 296 17.29 20.56 4.43
CA ILE A 296 17.22 19.65 5.59
C ILE A 296 18.45 18.74 5.73
N GLU A 297 19.29 18.63 4.70
CA GLU A 297 20.48 17.77 4.68
C GLU A 297 21.44 18.07 5.85
N ILE A 298 21.57 19.34 6.25
CA ILE A 298 22.42 19.75 7.36
C ILE A 298 21.99 19.15 8.72
N TYR A 299 20.74 18.68 8.82
CA TYR A 299 20.16 18.06 10.02
C TYR A 299 20.22 16.52 9.98
N LEU A 300 20.87 15.95 8.97
CA LEU A 300 21.04 14.50 8.80
C LEU A 300 21.95 13.92 9.90
N LYS A 301 21.54 12.79 10.46
CA LYS A 301 22.24 12.02 11.50
C LYS A 301 22.36 10.57 11.06
N GLY A 302 23.59 10.08 10.96
CA GLY A 302 23.90 8.70 10.61
C GLY A 302 23.38 8.27 9.24
N ASP A 303 23.20 9.22 8.31
CA ASP A 303 22.72 9.00 6.94
C ASP A 303 21.32 8.34 6.84
N PHE A 304 20.53 8.43 7.91
CA PHE A 304 19.22 7.79 7.99
C PHE A 304 18.16 8.68 8.64
N HIS A 305 18.53 9.43 9.68
CA HIS A 305 17.60 10.23 10.46
C HIS A 305 17.78 11.71 10.17
N VAL A 306 16.69 12.47 10.12
CA VAL A 306 16.74 13.94 10.10
C VAL A 306 16.02 14.44 11.34
N VAL A 307 16.68 15.29 12.12
CA VAL A 307 16.18 15.81 13.40
C VAL A 307 16.33 17.32 13.43
N ILE A 308 15.21 18.04 13.52
CA ILE A 308 15.15 19.50 13.40
C ILE A 308 14.45 20.08 14.63
N GLU A 309 15.05 21.08 15.27
CA GLU A 309 14.41 21.82 16.36
C GLU A 309 13.16 22.58 15.87
N GLU A 310 12.16 22.74 16.74
CA GLU A 310 10.85 23.29 16.39
C GLU A 310 10.91 24.68 15.72
N ASP A 311 11.71 25.61 16.22
CA ASP A 311 11.82 26.95 15.63
C ASP A 311 12.41 26.91 14.21
N LYS A 312 13.41 26.06 13.99
CA LYS A 312 14.03 25.86 12.68
C LYS A 312 13.06 25.18 11.72
N PHE A 313 12.37 24.14 12.18
CA PHE A 313 11.37 23.43 11.40
C PHE A 313 10.23 24.35 10.98
N THR A 314 9.74 25.20 11.88
CA THR A 314 8.67 26.15 11.60
C THR A 314 9.07 27.12 10.48
N ASN A 315 10.30 27.66 10.53
CA ASN A 315 10.85 28.51 9.49
C ASN A 315 10.96 27.79 8.14
N ILE A 316 11.41 26.53 8.12
CA ILE A 316 11.47 25.69 6.93
C ILE A 316 10.07 25.46 6.36
N SER A 317 9.11 25.07 7.20
CA SER A 317 7.76 24.73 6.77
C SER A 317 6.99 25.92 6.18
N ILE A 318 7.27 27.16 6.61
CA ILE A 318 6.65 28.37 6.06
C ILE A 318 7.14 28.67 4.62
N LYS A 319 8.37 28.28 4.28
CA LYS A 319 8.95 28.49 2.94
C LYS A 319 8.31 27.60 1.88
N TYR A 320 8.03 26.34 2.23
CA TYR A 320 7.57 25.30 1.29
C TYR A 320 6.07 25.03 1.43
N LYS A 321 5.24 25.99 0.99
CA LYS A 321 3.79 26.00 1.24
C LYS A 321 3.01 24.94 0.48
N SER A 322 3.53 24.44 -0.65
CA SER A 322 2.89 23.35 -1.39
C SER A 322 3.09 22.00 -0.69
N LEU A 323 4.03 21.91 0.25
CA LEU A 323 4.42 20.70 0.94
C LEU A 323 3.79 20.60 2.34
N LYS A 324 3.03 19.53 2.56
CA LYS A 324 2.49 19.23 3.89
C LYS A 324 3.51 18.41 4.70
N LEU A 325 4.37 19.10 5.46
CA LEU A 325 5.50 18.47 6.15
C LEU A 325 5.15 17.80 7.48
N HIS A 326 4.06 18.23 8.13
CA HIS A 326 3.59 17.69 9.40
C HIS A 326 2.06 17.77 9.55
N ILE A 327 1.48 16.96 10.45
CA ILE A 327 0.09 17.05 10.90
C ILE A 327 -0.02 17.04 12.41
N THR A 328 -0.82 17.96 12.96
CA THR A 328 -1.08 18.08 14.40
C THR A 328 -2.23 17.19 14.89
N SER A 329 -3.15 16.79 14.00
CA SER A 329 -4.35 16.01 14.35
C SER A 329 -4.02 14.71 15.09
N SER A 330 -4.71 14.46 16.20
CA SER A 330 -4.70 13.20 16.95
C SER A 330 -5.75 12.20 16.46
N GLU A 331 -6.52 12.52 15.41
CA GLU A 331 -7.53 11.63 14.86
C GLU A 331 -6.89 10.46 14.11
N TYR A 332 -7.43 9.25 14.31
CA TYR A 332 -6.84 8.03 13.77
C TYR A 332 -6.73 8.07 12.24
N PHE A 333 -7.82 8.42 11.56
CA PHE A 333 -7.87 8.44 10.10
C PHE A 333 -7.02 9.54 9.46
N ASP A 334 -6.85 10.65 10.15
CA ASP A 334 -5.93 11.70 9.72
C ASP A 334 -4.48 11.21 9.76
N ASN A 335 -4.13 10.31 10.68
CA ASN A 335 -2.79 9.76 10.79
C ASN A 335 -2.56 8.56 9.86
N LEU A 336 -3.60 7.74 9.63
CA LEU A 336 -3.57 6.61 8.70
C LEU A 336 -3.41 7.07 7.24
N ASN A 337 -4.17 8.07 6.82
CA ASN A 337 -4.25 8.48 5.40
C ASN A 337 -3.32 9.64 5.04
N ASN A 338 -2.23 9.80 5.79
CA ASN A 338 -1.32 10.94 5.63
C ASN A 338 0.09 10.50 5.21
N TYR A 339 0.83 11.40 4.56
CA TYR A 339 2.19 11.12 4.07
C TYR A 339 3.19 12.18 4.53
N SER A 340 2.80 13.06 5.46
CA SER A 340 3.71 14.05 6.02
C SER A 340 4.91 13.31 6.64
N PRO A 341 6.14 13.67 6.29
CA PRO A 341 7.30 12.90 6.66
C PRO A 341 7.74 13.14 8.11
N PHE A 342 7.38 14.28 8.72
CA PHE A 342 7.86 14.65 10.05
C PHE A 342 6.86 14.37 11.18
N GLN A 343 7.38 13.86 12.30
CA GLN A 343 6.67 13.68 13.56
C GLN A 343 7.28 14.61 14.60
N LYS A 344 6.43 15.33 15.34
CA LYS A 344 6.84 16.22 16.42
C LYS A 344 6.86 15.45 17.74
N ILE A 345 7.97 15.53 18.47
CA ILE A 345 8.07 15.05 19.84
C ILE A 345 9.16 15.85 20.59
N ASP A 346 8.88 16.22 21.84
CA ASP A 346 9.84 16.92 22.73
C ASP A 346 10.51 18.16 22.09
N GLY A 347 9.72 19.05 21.47
CA GLY A 347 10.23 20.26 20.81
C GLY A 347 11.08 20.00 19.55
N GLN A 348 11.08 18.78 19.03
CA GLN A 348 11.85 18.38 17.86
C GLN A 348 10.98 17.67 16.81
N PHE A 349 11.37 17.82 15.55
CA PHE A 349 10.76 17.17 14.41
C PHE A 349 11.69 16.10 13.87
N TYR A 350 11.17 14.88 13.78
CA TYR A 350 11.88 13.70 13.36
C TYR A 350 11.33 13.19 12.04
N THR A 351 12.23 12.78 11.15
CA THR A 351 11.88 11.95 10.00
C THR A 351 13.03 10.97 9.69
N THR A 352 12.78 10.08 8.73
CA THR A 352 13.76 9.11 8.23
C THR A 352 13.85 9.18 6.71
N VAL A 353 14.93 8.66 6.14
CA VAL A 353 15.10 8.48 4.69
C VAL A 353 13.88 7.77 4.08
N VAL A 354 13.34 6.75 4.75
CA VAL A 354 12.18 5.99 4.27
C VAL A 354 10.91 6.85 4.24
N LEU A 355 10.65 7.65 5.28
CA LEU A 355 9.48 8.54 5.33
C LEU A 355 9.59 9.68 4.32
N LEU A 356 10.79 10.25 4.14
CA LEU A 356 11.08 11.25 3.12
C LEU A 356 10.90 10.70 1.70
N THR A 357 11.42 9.50 1.43
CA THR A 357 11.26 8.85 0.11
C THR A 357 9.80 8.60 -0.21
N ARG A 358 9.01 8.12 0.76
CA ARG A 358 7.55 7.95 0.61
C ARG A 358 6.83 9.27 0.37
N PHE A 359 7.24 10.33 1.08
CA PHE A 359 6.68 11.67 0.90
C PHE A 359 6.99 12.23 -0.50
N VAL A 360 8.23 12.11 -0.96
CA VAL A 360 8.66 12.48 -2.33
C VAL A 360 7.81 11.74 -3.35
N TYR A 361 7.77 10.41 -3.27
CA TYR A 361 7.03 9.56 -4.21
C TYR A 361 5.56 9.97 -4.26
N ARG A 362 4.89 10.07 -3.11
CA ARG A 362 3.47 10.45 -3.05
C ARG A 362 3.24 11.84 -3.62
N THR A 363 4.09 12.80 -3.27
CA THR A 363 3.95 14.21 -3.68
C THR A 363 4.11 14.36 -5.19
N LEU A 364 5.14 13.74 -5.76
CA LEU A 364 5.38 13.77 -7.20
C LEU A 364 4.26 13.05 -7.97
N SER A 365 3.84 11.87 -7.53
CA SER A 365 2.70 11.13 -8.13
C SER A 365 1.40 11.93 -8.08
N GLN A 366 1.10 12.62 -6.99
CA GLN A 366 -0.08 13.50 -6.91
C GLN A 366 0.05 14.73 -7.81
N SER A 367 1.25 15.30 -7.95
CA SER A 367 1.48 16.44 -8.84
C SER A 367 1.24 16.08 -10.31
N LEU A 368 1.55 14.85 -10.73
CA LEU A 368 1.30 14.34 -12.09
C LEU A 368 -0.19 14.30 -12.43
N LEU A 369 -1.06 14.05 -11.44
CA LEU A 369 -2.51 14.04 -11.66
C LEU A 369 -3.06 15.40 -12.12
N LYS A 370 -2.31 16.50 -11.95
CA LYS A 370 -2.67 17.83 -12.48
C LYS A 370 -2.46 17.95 -13.99
N ASN A 371 -1.66 17.06 -14.60
CA ASN A 371 -1.33 17.10 -16.01
C ASN A 371 -2.31 16.26 -16.85
N ARG A 372 -3.08 16.90 -17.73
CA ARG A 372 -4.07 16.22 -18.58
C ARG A 372 -3.45 15.21 -19.54
N THR A 373 -2.29 15.50 -20.11
CA THR A 373 -1.58 14.61 -21.02
C THR A 373 -1.12 13.33 -20.31
N PHE A 374 -0.65 13.44 -19.06
CA PHE A 374 -0.36 12.29 -18.20
C PHE A 374 -1.61 11.43 -17.96
N GLN A 375 -2.73 12.07 -17.65
CA GLN A 375 -3.99 11.36 -17.42
C GLN A 375 -4.48 10.58 -18.65
N ILE A 376 -4.25 11.10 -19.85
CA ILE A 376 -4.61 10.42 -21.12
C ILE A 376 -3.63 9.28 -21.39
N HIS A 377 -2.32 9.52 -21.34
CA HIS A 377 -1.32 8.49 -21.66
C HIS A 377 -1.33 7.33 -20.65
N SER A 378 -1.61 7.59 -19.38
CA SER A 378 -1.82 6.52 -18.39
C SER A 378 -3.03 5.64 -18.74
N GLY A 379 -4.01 6.14 -19.50
CA GLY A 379 -5.08 5.32 -20.08
C GLY A 379 -4.56 4.33 -21.12
N PHE A 380 -3.79 4.81 -22.10
CA PHE A 380 -3.19 3.94 -23.13
C PHE A 380 -2.23 2.89 -22.55
N ILE A 381 -1.44 3.26 -21.53
CA ILE A 381 -0.56 2.27 -20.85
C ILE A 381 -1.40 1.21 -20.13
N PHE A 382 -2.54 1.60 -19.56
CA PHE A 382 -3.45 0.65 -18.92
C PHE A 382 -4.09 -0.31 -19.93
N GLU A 383 -4.48 0.19 -21.11
CA GLU A 383 -4.98 -0.63 -22.22
C GLU A 383 -3.94 -1.69 -22.64
N ASP A 384 -2.68 -1.30 -22.79
CA ASP A 384 -1.59 -2.24 -23.11
C ASP A 384 -1.39 -3.30 -22.02
N LYS A 385 -1.52 -2.92 -20.74
CA LYS A 385 -1.44 -3.88 -19.62
C LYS A 385 -2.56 -4.91 -19.70
N ALA A 386 -3.78 -4.46 -19.98
CA ALA A 386 -4.92 -5.36 -20.12
C ALA A 386 -4.75 -6.29 -21.33
N SER A 387 -4.28 -5.76 -22.47
CA SER A 387 -3.98 -6.55 -23.67
C SER A 387 -3.00 -7.68 -23.40
N LYS A 388 -1.87 -7.39 -22.74
CA LYS A 388 -0.86 -8.41 -22.42
C LYS A 388 -1.40 -9.56 -21.56
N ILE A 389 -2.27 -9.26 -20.59
CA ILE A 389 -2.89 -10.30 -19.75
C ILE A 389 -3.87 -11.13 -20.59
N LEU A 390 -4.69 -10.50 -21.43
CA LEU A 390 -5.62 -11.21 -22.31
C LEU A 390 -4.89 -12.07 -23.36
N GLU A 391 -3.79 -11.58 -23.93
CA GLU A 391 -2.92 -12.35 -24.84
C GLU A 391 -2.39 -13.62 -24.19
N ALA A 392 -1.89 -13.52 -22.95
CA ALA A 392 -1.43 -14.67 -22.17
C ALA A 392 -2.55 -15.70 -21.92
N LYS A 393 -3.81 -15.30 -22.02
CA LYS A 393 -5.01 -16.13 -21.85
C LYS A 393 -5.62 -16.61 -23.18
N GLY A 394 -4.89 -16.44 -24.28
CA GLY A 394 -5.25 -16.94 -25.61
C GLY A 394 -6.20 -16.02 -26.40
N TYR A 395 -6.44 -14.79 -25.95
CA TYR A 395 -7.14 -13.79 -26.75
C TYR A 395 -6.18 -13.18 -27.77
N THR A 396 -6.63 -12.93 -28.99
CA THR A 396 -5.83 -12.28 -30.04
C THR A 396 -6.30 -10.83 -30.22
N PRO A 397 -5.54 -9.82 -29.76
CA PRO A 397 -5.86 -8.42 -30.01
C PRO A 397 -5.90 -8.10 -31.49
N THR A 398 -6.89 -7.30 -31.89
CA THR A 398 -7.01 -6.78 -33.25
C THR A 398 -6.36 -5.41 -33.35
N SER A 399 -6.06 -4.95 -34.56
CA SER A 399 -5.59 -3.59 -34.81
C SER A 399 -6.72 -2.54 -34.84
N ILE A 400 -7.94 -2.92 -34.43
CA ILE A 400 -9.11 -2.04 -34.52
C ILE A 400 -9.13 -1.10 -33.32
N THR A 401 -8.72 0.15 -33.56
CA THR A 401 -8.79 1.23 -32.57
C THR A 401 -9.87 2.27 -32.91
N ARG A 402 -10.33 2.31 -34.16
CA ARG A 402 -11.36 3.25 -34.63
C ARG A 402 -12.14 2.72 -35.85
N ILE A 403 -13.47 2.84 -35.83
CA ILE A 403 -14.36 2.57 -36.97
C ILE A 403 -15.33 3.75 -37.11
N ASN A 404 -15.44 4.35 -38.30
CA ASN A 404 -16.36 5.47 -38.57
C ASN A 404 -16.29 6.60 -37.52
N HIS A 405 -15.06 7.02 -37.19
CA HIS A 405 -14.77 8.02 -36.14
C HIS A 405 -15.19 7.63 -34.71
N LYS A 406 -15.61 6.38 -34.46
CA LYS A 406 -15.87 5.84 -33.13
C LYS A 406 -14.65 5.08 -32.64
N GLU A 407 -14.16 5.44 -31.47
CA GLU A 407 -13.03 4.79 -30.80
C GLU A 407 -13.49 3.54 -30.06
N PHE A 408 -12.60 2.54 -30.08
CA PHE A 408 -12.68 1.29 -29.33
C PHE A 408 -11.33 1.09 -28.64
N ASP A 409 -11.34 0.73 -27.36
CA ASP A 409 -10.11 0.64 -26.58
C ASP A 409 -9.36 -0.66 -26.91
N LEU A 410 -10.00 -1.82 -26.73
CA LEU A 410 -9.39 -3.12 -26.98
C LEU A 410 -10.41 -4.12 -27.54
N ILE A 411 -10.26 -4.48 -28.81
CA ILE A 411 -11.05 -5.56 -29.44
C ILE A 411 -10.14 -6.77 -29.63
N THR A 412 -10.57 -7.91 -29.13
CA THR A 412 -9.85 -9.19 -29.25
C THR A 412 -10.74 -10.27 -29.85
N ILE A 413 -10.12 -11.32 -30.37
CA ILE A 413 -10.79 -12.50 -30.92
C ILE A 413 -10.30 -13.74 -30.16
N LYS A 414 -11.23 -14.60 -29.76
CA LYS A 414 -10.95 -15.93 -29.20
C LYS A 414 -12.05 -16.89 -29.63
N ASP A 415 -11.69 -18.09 -30.07
CA ASP A 415 -12.63 -19.15 -30.48
C ASP A 415 -13.72 -18.68 -31.47
N ASN A 416 -13.31 -17.88 -32.47
CA ASN A 416 -14.18 -17.27 -33.49
C ASN A 416 -15.28 -16.34 -32.93
N LYS A 417 -15.07 -15.81 -31.73
CA LYS A 417 -15.92 -14.84 -31.05
C LYS A 417 -15.15 -13.56 -30.75
N ILE A 418 -15.84 -12.42 -30.84
CA ILE A 418 -15.25 -11.12 -30.53
C ILE A 418 -15.50 -10.76 -29.07
N TYR A 419 -14.46 -10.26 -28.43
CA TYR A 419 -14.52 -9.67 -27.10
C TYR A 419 -14.08 -8.21 -27.18
N ASN A 420 -15.02 -7.29 -26.99
CA ASN A 420 -14.78 -5.85 -26.95
C ASN A 420 -14.65 -5.38 -25.50
N PHE A 421 -13.45 -4.96 -25.11
CA PHE A 421 -13.12 -4.48 -23.78
C PHE A 421 -12.98 -2.95 -23.79
N GLN A 422 -13.81 -2.28 -23.00
CA GLN A 422 -13.62 -0.87 -22.67
C GLN A 422 -12.75 -0.76 -21.41
N CYS A 423 -11.59 -0.11 -21.51
CA CYS A 423 -10.66 0.09 -20.42
C CYS A 423 -10.94 1.43 -19.71
N LYS A 424 -11.12 1.39 -18.38
CA LYS A 424 -11.42 2.57 -17.56
C LYS A 424 -10.36 2.77 -16.46
N ASN A 425 -9.45 3.72 -16.68
CA ASN A 425 -8.41 4.12 -15.73
C ASN A 425 -8.85 5.29 -14.82
N ASN A 426 -9.96 5.11 -14.09
CA ASN A 426 -10.48 6.14 -13.18
C ASN A 426 -9.71 6.14 -11.86
N TYR A 427 -8.94 7.19 -11.56
CA TYR A 427 -8.21 7.31 -10.29
C TYR A 427 -9.17 7.38 -9.09
N ILE A 428 -9.04 6.43 -8.16
CA ILE A 428 -9.72 6.44 -6.86
C ILE A 428 -8.68 6.49 -5.75
N ASP A 429 -8.76 7.52 -4.91
CA ASP A 429 -7.93 7.63 -3.71
C ASP A 429 -8.50 6.71 -2.62
N ILE A 430 -8.11 5.42 -2.65
CA ILE A 430 -8.64 4.39 -1.73
C ILE A 430 -8.35 4.70 -0.26
N SER A 431 -7.32 5.51 0.03
CA SER A 431 -7.02 5.98 1.39
C SER A 431 -8.25 6.64 2.03
N ARG A 432 -9.13 7.25 1.24
CA ARG A 432 -10.36 7.90 1.70
C ARG A 432 -11.46 6.94 2.11
N VAL A 433 -11.37 5.64 1.79
CA VAL A 433 -12.34 4.63 2.25
C VAL A 433 -12.42 4.64 3.77
N ASN A 434 -11.25 4.63 4.42
CA ASN A 434 -11.15 4.66 5.88
C ASN A 434 -11.63 5.99 6.47
N TYR A 435 -11.77 7.06 5.67
CA TYR A 435 -12.25 8.35 6.15
C TYR A 435 -13.78 8.48 6.02
N ASP A 436 -14.35 8.12 4.86
CA ASP A 436 -15.79 8.26 4.58
C ASP A 436 -16.27 7.19 3.59
N TYR A 437 -16.62 6.01 4.12
CA TYR A 437 -17.14 4.89 3.32
C TYR A 437 -18.44 5.24 2.58
N LYS A 438 -19.26 6.16 3.09
CA LYS A 438 -20.53 6.56 2.42
C LYS A 438 -20.25 7.37 1.17
N LYS A 439 -19.28 8.29 1.23
CA LYS A 439 -18.84 9.06 0.04
C LYS A 439 -18.23 8.14 -1.01
N ILE A 440 -17.40 7.17 -0.61
CA ILE A 440 -16.86 6.19 -1.55
C ILE A 440 -17.95 5.29 -2.11
N GLY A 441 -18.92 4.84 -1.29
CA GLY A 441 -20.06 4.05 -1.75
C GLY A 441 -20.89 4.77 -2.82
N ARG A 442 -21.19 6.05 -2.62
CA ARG A 442 -21.86 6.89 -3.64
C ARG A 442 -21.03 7.04 -4.92
N PHE A 443 -19.71 7.15 -4.78
CA PHE A 443 -18.82 7.23 -5.93
C PHE A 443 -18.75 5.92 -6.71
N ASN A 444 -18.69 4.77 -6.01
CA ASN A 444 -18.77 3.44 -6.60
C ASN A 444 -20.07 3.27 -7.41
N GLN A 445 -21.23 3.62 -6.85
CA GLN A 445 -22.51 3.55 -7.57
C GLN A 445 -22.50 4.40 -8.85
N ARG A 446 -21.90 5.60 -8.81
CA ARG A 446 -21.74 6.44 -10.01
C ARG A 446 -20.84 5.78 -11.06
N LEU A 447 -19.77 5.10 -10.63
CA LEU A 447 -18.89 4.35 -11.53
C LEU A 447 -19.60 3.14 -12.15
N CYS A 448 -20.36 2.36 -11.37
CA CYS A 448 -21.17 1.26 -11.89
C CYS A 448 -22.11 1.76 -12.99
N ASN A 449 -22.89 2.82 -12.71
CA ASN A 449 -23.81 3.41 -13.69
C ASN A 449 -23.09 3.94 -14.93
N TYR A 450 -21.88 4.51 -14.76
CA TYR A 450 -21.07 5.00 -15.87
C TYR A 450 -20.54 3.84 -16.74
N TYR A 451 -20.15 2.73 -16.14
CA TYR A 451 -19.66 1.54 -16.85
C TYR A 451 -20.77 0.77 -17.54
N GLU A 452 -21.94 0.64 -16.91
CA GLU A 452 -23.13 0.07 -17.54
C GLU A 452 -23.56 0.87 -18.77
N LYS A 453 -23.52 2.21 -18.70
CA LYS A 453 -23.74 3.06 -19.88
C LYS A 453 -22.68 2.86 -20.96
N ALA A 454 -21.44 2.55 -20.58
CA ALA A 454 -20.40 2.22 -21.55
C ALA A 454 -20.69 0.88 -22.24
N LEU A 455 -21.14 -0.14 -21.52
CA LEU A 455 -21.56 -1.42 -22.11
C LEU A 455 -22.70 -1.24 -23.11
N ILE A 456 -23.78 -0.55 -22.73
CA ILE A 456 -24.92 -0.25 -23.62
C ILE A 456 -24.46 0.51 -24.87
N LYS A 457 -23.55 1.46 -24.70
CA LYS A 457 -22.99 2.23 -25.81
C LYS A 457 -22.21 1.34 -26.79
N GLU A 458 -21.50 0.33 -26.31
CA GLU A 458 -20.74 -0.59 -27.14
C GLU A 458 -21.63 -1.65 -27.83
N GLU A 459 -22.69 -2.12 -27.17
CA GLU A 459 -23.73 -2.97 -27.78
C GLU A 459 -24.41 -2.26 -28.96
N ASN A 460 -24.74 -0.98 -28.79
CA ASN A 460 -25.31 -0.15 -29.87
C ASN A 460 -24.32 0.08 -31.05
N ARG A 461 -23.08 -0.39 -30.95
CA ARG A 461 -22.03 -0.28 -31.97
C ARG A 461 -21.62 -1.62 -32.57
N GLU A 462 -22.24 -2.73 -32.18
CA GLU A 462 -21.90 -4.07 -32.67
C GLU A 462 -21.87 -4.15 -34.20
N SER A 463 -22.84 -3.52 -34.87
CA SER A 463 -22.89 -3.49 -36.35
C SER A 463 -21.62 -2.94 -37.00
N LEU A 464 -20.94 -1.99 -36.34
CA LEU A 464 -19.66 -1.46 -36.82
C LEU A 464 -18.57 -2.54 -36.76
N ILE A 465 -18.51 -3.29 -35.66
CA ILE A 465 -17.53 -4.36 -35.45
C ILE A 465 -17.83 -5.51 -36.41
N THR A 466 -19.08 -5.96 -36.49
CA THR A 466 -19.51 -7.03 -37.39
C THR A 466 -19.21 -6.70 -38.84
N SER A 467 -19.52 -5.47 -39.29
CA SER A 467 -19.23 -5.05 -40.67
C SER A 467 -17.72 -5.04 -41.00
N LYS A 468 -16.86 -4.85 -39.98
CA LYS A 468 -15.41 -4.78 -40.14
C LYS A 468 -14.73 -6.15 -40.06
N THR A 469 -15.29 -7.07 -39.28
CA THR A 469 -14.67 -8.36 -38.91
C THR A 469 -15.35 -9.57 -39.56
N GLY A 470 -16.62 -9.46 -39.94
CA GLY A 470 -17.44 -10.58 -40.43
C GLY A 470 -17.92 -11.53 -39.34
N ILE A 471 -17.65 -11.25 -38.06
CA ILE A 471 -18.05 -12.10 -36.93
C ILE A 471 -19.27 -11.48 -36.23
N ASN A 472 -20.30 -12.30 -36.00
CA ASN A 472 -21.56 -11.88 -35.40
C ASN A 472 -21.64 -12.13 -33.89
N ASP A 473 -20.84 -13.06 -33.35
CA ASP A 473 -20.82 -13.34 -31.90
C ASP A 473 -19.86 -12.35 -31.22
N ILE A 474 -20.43 -11.42 -30.46
CA ILE A 474 -19.71 -10.32 -29.81
C ILE A 474 -20.13 -10.25 -28.35
N GLU A 475 -19.16 -10.19 -27.45
CA GLU A 475 -19.37 -9.85 -26.05
C GLU A 475 -18.66 -8.55 -25.68
N HIS A 476 -19.31 -7.75 -24.84
CA HIS A 476 -18.76 -6.50 -24.35
C HIS A 476 -18.48 -6.55 -22.85
N PHE A 477 -17.32 -6.04 -22.48
CA PHE A 477 -16.82 -5.97 -21.12
C PHE A 477 -16.24 -4.60 -20.81
N VAL A 478 -16.19 -4.24 -19.53
CA VAL A 478 -15.43 -3.10 -19.02
C VAL A 478 -14.33 -3.62 -18.13
N ILE A 479 -13.08 -3.27 -18.41
CA ILE A 479 -11.95 -3.52 -17.50
C ILE A 479 -11.69 -2.23 -16.72
N SER A 480 -11.91 -2.26 -15.40
CA SER A 480 -11.61 -1.12 -14.55
C SER A 480 -10.25 -1.27 -13.91
N ARG A 481 -9.37 -0.27 -14.06
CA ARG A 481 -8.08 -0.28 -13.34
C ARG A 481 -8.36 -0.37 -11.85
N TYR A 482 -9.15 0.55 -11.30
CA TYR A 482 -9.45 0.61 -9.88
C TYR A 482 -10.66 -0.28 -9.55
N PRO A 483 -10.63 -1.04 -8.44
CA PRO A 483 -11.71 -1.94 -8.10
C PRO A 483 -13.04 -1.21 -7.95
N VAL A 484 -14.06 -1.77 -8.59
CA VAL A 484 -15.46 -1.39 -8.46
C VAL A 484 -16.21 -2.57 -7.86
N ILE A 485 -17.03 -2.26 -6.85
CA ILE A 485 -17.84 -3.20 -6.10
C ILE A 485 -19.18 -3.32 -6.82
N THR A 486 -19.37 -4.40 -7.58
CA THR A 486 -20.56 -4.63 -8.40
C THR A 486 -20.86 -6.13 -8.56
N ARG A 487 -22.14 -6.45 -8.80
CA ARG A 487 -22.59 -7.80 -9.20
C ARG A 487 -22.54 -8.01 -10.71
N ASN A 488 -22.35 -6.94 -11.49
CA ASN A 488 -22.30 -7.04 -12.94
C ASN A 488 -20.98 -7.68 -13.38
N LYS A 489 -21.03 -8.98 -13.75
CA LYS A 489 -19.87 -9.76 -14.19
C LYS A 489 -19.19 -9.23 -15.46
N ARG A 490 -19.86 -8.36 -16.22
CA ARG A 490 -19.27 -7.71 -17.41
C ARG A 490 -18.36 -6.53 -17.04
N ILE A 491 -18.28 -6.17 -15.76
CA ILE A 491 -17.34 -5.19 -15.22
C ILE A 491 -16.26 -5.97 -14.45
N ILE A 492 -15.06 -6.01 -15.02
CA ILE A 492 -13.93 -6.79 -14.52
C ILE A 492 -12.95 -5.83 -13.85
N ASN A 493 -12.61 -6.05 -12.59
CA ASN A 493 -11.51 -5.32 -11.96
C ASN A 493 -10.19 -5.85 -12.51
N PHE A 494 -9.25 -4.96 -12.80
CA PHE A 494 -7.97 -5.33 -13.40
C PHE A 494 -7.21 -6.38 -12.56
N THR A 495 -7.33 -6.32 -11.24
CA THR A 495 -6.74 -7.29 -10.30
C THR A 495 -7.27 -8.70 -10.48
N ASP A 496 -8.50 -8.83 -10.99
CA ASP A 496 -9.19 -10.09 -11.18
C ASP A 496 -9.08 -10.58 -12.63
N LEU A 497 -8.50 -9.77 -13.53
CA LEU A 497 -8.41 -10.09 -14.96
C LEU A 497 -7.60 -11.36 -15.23
N ASP A 498 -6.52 -11.56 -14.45
CA ASP A 498 -5.64 -12.74 -14.59
C ASP A 498 -6.37 -14.05 -14.24
N SER A 499 -7.34 -14.02 -13.32
CA SER A 499 -8.18 -15.17 -12.93
C SER A 499 -9.56 -15.21 -13.61
N TRP A 500 -9.98 -14.13 -14.27
CA TRP A 500 -11.28 -14.01 -14.95
C TRP A 500 -11.40 -14.93 -16.16
N ASN A 501 -12.53 -15.60 -16.36
CA ASN A 501 -12.82 -16.38 -17.57
C ASN A 501 -14.16 -15.93 -18.16
N SER A 502 -14.29 -15.97 -19.49
CA SER A 502 -15.54 -15.60 -20.17
C SER A 502 -16.71 -16.53 -19.85
N ASP A 503 -16.43 -17.76 -19.43
CA ASP A 503 -17.44 -18.80 -19.19
C ASP A 503 -17.99 -18.79 -17.74
N SER A 504 -17.51 -17.87 -16.89
CA SER A 504 -17.87 -17.75 -15.46
C SER A 504 -18.80 -16.57 -15.20
#